data_AF-A0A9D6Z5G0-F1
#
_entry.id   AF-A0A9D6Z5G0-F1
#
_cell.length_a   1.000
_cell.length_b   1.000
_cell.length_c   1.000
_cell.angle_alpha   90.00
_cell.angle_beta   90.00
_cell.angle_gamma   90.00
#
_symmetry.space_group_name_H-M   'P 1'
#
loop_
_entity.id
_entity.type
_entity.pdbx_description
1 polymer ?
#
loop_
_entity_poly.entity_id
_entity_poly.type
_entity_poly.pdbx_seq_one_letter_code
_entity_poly.pdbx_strand_id
1 'polypeptide(L)' 'MRGPATKTCEACGSAFECVGYQCWCGKIGITELQMDWIAARFQDCLCPACLKKVGAGDVGLVPLKLAAPPHAEYKEPA' A
#
# COMPACT_ATOMS: atom_id res chain seq x y z
N MET A 1 20.97 17.28 -8.83
CA MET A 1 20.76 15.97 -8.18
C MET A 1 19.65 16.15 -7.16
N ARG A 2 18.45 15.58 -7.38
CA ARG A 2 17.39 15.63 -6.36
C ARG A 2 17.77 14.60 -5.29
N GLY A 3 18.10 15.09 -4.09
CA GLY A 3 18.39 14.23 -2.93
C GLY A 3 17.18 13.38 -2.54
N PRO A 4 17.33 12.51 -1.52
CA PRO A 4 16.23 11.69 -1.02
C PRO A 4 14.99 12.57 -0.79
N ALA A 5 13.89 12.24 -1.48
CA ALA A 5 12.66 13.00 -1.40
C ALA A 5 11.81 12.42 -0.26
N THR A 6 11.55 13.20 0.79
CA THR A 6 10.62 12.75 1.83
C THR A 6 9.20 12.75 1.29
N LYS A 7 8.51 11.61 1.43
CA LYS A 7 7.11 11.41 1.05
C LYS A 7 6.30 11.05 2.29
N THR A 8 5.00 11.28 2.25
CA THR A 8 4.09 10.92 3.34
C THR A 8 3.36 9.65 2.97
N CYS A 9 3.38 8.65 3.85
CA CYS A 9 2.66 7.40 3.66
C CYS A 9 1.14 7.64 3.69
N GLU A 10 0.42 7.22 2.66
CA GLU A 10 -1.04 7.35 2.63
C GLU A 10 -1.73 6.49 3.69
N ALA A 11 -1.17 5.31 4.02
CA ALA A 11 -1.78 4.40 4.99
C ALA A 11 -1.64 4.87 6.46
N CYS A 12 -0.48 5.42 6.83
CA CYS A 12 -0.18 5.75 8.24
C CYS A 12 0.16 7.21 8.49
N GLY A 13 0.21 8.06 7.45
CA GLY A 13 0.58 9.47 7.54
C GLY A 13 2.04 9.74 7.92
N SER A 14 2.88 8.71 8.04
CA SER A 14 4.28 8.88 8.43
C SER A 14 5.14 9.34 7.27
N ALA A 15 6.03 10.30 7.52
CA ALA A 15 7.06 10.70 6.58
C ALA A 15 8.09 9.57 6.40
N PHE A 16 8.48 9.29 5.15
CA PHE A 16 9.47 8.29 4.82
C PHE A 16 10.33 8.74 3.64
N GLU A 17 11.51 8.14 3.51
CA GLU A 17 12.43 8.44 2.42
C GLU A 17 11.99 7.74 1.11
N CYS A 18 11.74 8.53 0.07
CA CYS A 18 11.58 8.02 -1.29
C CYS A 18 12.94 7.84 -1.95
N VAL A 19 13.21 6.58 -2.29
CA VAL A 19 14.45 6.09 -2.90
C VAL A 19 14.35 6.01 -4.44
N GLY A 20 13.34 6.63 -5.04
CA GLY A 20 13.15 6.73 -6.49
C GLY A 20 12.98 5.37 -7.16
N TYR A 21 13.80 5.08 -8.17
CA TYR A 21 13.81 3.81 -8.92
C TYR A 21 13.99 2.58 -8.03
N GLN A 22 14.54 2.73 -6.84
CA GLN A 22 14.71 1.66 -5.87
C GLN A 22 13.52 1.57 -4.91
N CYS A 23 12.29 1.67 -5.42
CA CYS A 23 11.08 1.71 -4.61
C CYS A 23 11.03 0.59 -3.55
N TRP A 24 10.52 0.92 -2.37
CA TRP A 24 10.38 -0.01 -1.27
C TRP A 24 9.56 -1.25 -1.63
N CYS A 25 8.59 -1.15 -2.54
CA CYS A 25 7.81 -2.30 -3.02
C CYS A 25 8.71 -3.40 -3.60
N GLY A 26 9.67 -3.02 -4.45
CA GLY A 26 10.61 -3.97 -5.05
C GLY A 26 11.63 -4.49 -4.03
N LYS A 27 12.11 -3.63 -3.12
CA LYS A 27 13.09 -4.01 -2.10
C LYS A 27 12.53 -4.97 -1.05
N ILE A 28 11.24 -4.86 -0.73
CA ILE A 28 10.55 -5.73 0.24
C ILE A 28 10.09 -7.04 -0.42
N GLY A 29 9.93 -7.06 -1.75
CA GLY A 29 9.42 -8.22 -2.46
C GLY A 29 7.90 -8.31 -2.42
N ILE A 30 7.22 -7.17 -2.61
CA ILE A 30 5.76 -7.13 -2.76
C ILE A 30 5.35 -7.90 -4.01
N THR A 31 4.45 -8.87 -3.86
CA THR A 31 3.93 -9.66 -4.98
C THR A 31 2.95 -8.86 -5.84
N GLU A 32 2.68 -9.31 -7.07
CA GLU A 32 1.69 -8.65 -7.93
C GLU A 32 0.32 -8.54 -7.25
N LEU A 33 -0.17 -9.62 -6.63
CA LEU A 33 -1.45 -9.61 -5.91
C LEU A 33 -1.47 -8.59 -4.76
N GLN A 34 -0.37 -8.45 -4.03
CA GLN A 34 -0.23 -7.44 -2.99
C GLN A 34 -0.18 -6.03 -3.57
N MET A 35 0.44 -5.86 -4.75
CA MET A 35 0.51 -4.60 -5.46
C MET A 35 -0.86 -4.16 -5.97
N ASP A 36 -1.65 -5.07 -6.54
CA ASP A 36 -3.05 -4.83 -6.91
C ASP A 36 -3.87 -4.41 -5.68
N TRP A 37 -3.69 -5.08 -4.55
CA TRP A 37 -4.37 -4.75 -3.31
C TRP A 37 -4.03 -3.33 -2.81
N ILE A 38 -2.75 -2.93 -2.93
CA ILE A 38 -2.26 -1.59 -2.59
C ILE A 38 -2.87 -0.57 -3.56
N ALA A 39 -2.76 -0.79 -4.87
CA ALA A 39 -3.22 0.13 -5.90
C ALA A 39 -4.74 0.34 -5.88
N ALA A 40 -5.50 -0.67 -5.45
CA ALA A 40 -6.94 -0.56 -5.26
C ALA A 40 -7.35 0.30 -4.05
N ARG A 41 -6.43 0.55 -3.10
CA ARG A 41 -6.71 1.21 -1.81
C ARG A 41 -5.99 2.53 -1.59
N PHE A 42 -4.83 2.68 -2.18
CA PHE A 42 -3.94 3.83 -2.01
C PHE A 42 -3.55 4.37 -3.37
N GLN A 43 -3.61 5.69 -3.53
CA GLN A 43 -3.26 6.38 -4.78
C GLN A 43 -1.80 6.85 -4.78
N ASP A 44 -1.19 7.00 -3.60
CA ASP A 44 0.19 7.43 -3.38
C ASP A 44 1.03 6.30 -2.74
N CYS A 45 2.27 6.62 -2.40
CA CYS A 45 3.26 5.66 -1.96
C CYS A 45 3.07 5.27 -0.49
N LEU A 46 3.37 4.01 -0.19
CA LEU A 46 3.40 3.49 1.18
C LEU A 46 4.83 3.44 1.72
N CYS A 47 4.98 3.70 3.02
CA CYS A 47 6.27 3.59 3.69
C CYS A 47 6.72 2.12 3.81
N PRO A 48 8.02 1.85 3.98
CA PRO A 48 8.52 0.47 4.12
C PRO A 48 7.91 -0.29 5.30
N ALA A 49 7.46 0.39 6.36
CA ALA A 49 6.82 -0.26 7.49
C ALA A 49 5.43 -0.81 7.13
N CYS A 50 4.62 -0.05 6.39
CA CYS A 50 3.32 -0.51 5.88
C CYS A 50 3.52 -1.61 4.82
N LEU A 51 4.45 -1.41 3.89
CA LEU A 51 4.76 -2.41 2.87
C LEU A 51 5.25 -3.73 3.46
N LYS A 52 6.09 -3.73 4.49
CA LYS A 52 6.53 -4.98 5.16
C LYS A 52 5.37 -5.77 5.73
N LYS A 53 4.37 -5.09 6.28
CA LYS A 53 3.17 -5.74 6.82
C LYS A 53 2.31 -6.32 5.69
N VAL A 54 2.14 -5.60 4.58
CA VAL A 54 1.50 -6.16 3.38
C VAL A 54 2.26 -7.40 2.88
N GLY A 55 3.59 -7.29 2.75
CA GLY A 55 4.48 -8.37 2.33
C GLY A 55 4.41 -9.61 3.25
N ALA A 56 4.22 -9.40 4.55
CA ALA A 56 4.04 -10.46 5.54
C ALA A 56 2.64 -11.10 5.51
N GLY A 57 1.71 -10.60 4.69
CA GLY A 57 0.32 -11.07 4.65
C GLY A 57 -0.58 -10.43 5.72
N ASP A 58 -0.06 -9.47 6.49
CA ASP A 58 -0.84 -8.63 7.41
C ASP A 58 -1.63 -7.57 6.62
N VAL A 59 -2.67 -8.01 5.91
CA VAL A 59 -3.65 -7.15 5.22
C VAL A 59 -4.66 -6.50 6.17
N GLY A 60 -4.45 -6.58 7.49
CA GLY A 60 -5.23 -5.93 8.56
C GLY A 60 -4.70 -4.54 8.97
N LEU A 61 -4.05 -3.85 8.05
CA LEU A 61 -3.19 -2.69 8.30
C LEU A 61 -3.88 -1.35 8.61
N VAL A 62 -5.21 -1.31 8.56
CA VAL A 62 -5.97 -0.10 8.83
C VAL A 62 -6.99 -0.40 9.92
N PRO A 63 -7.02 0.33 11.04
CA PRO A 63 -8.22 0.38 11.87
C PRO A 63 -9.31 1.08 11.05
N LEU A 64 -10.00 0.31 10.21
CA LEU A 64 -11.43 0.27 9.86
C LEU A 64 -12.30 1.51 10.13
N LYS A 65 -11.80 2.74 9.96
CA LYS A 65 -12.62 3.92 10.28
C LYS A 65 -13.09 4.76 9.11
N LEU A 66 -12.68 4.56 7.85
CA LEU A 66 -13.33 5.32 6.76
C LEU A 66 -13.17 4.85 5.29
N ALA A 67 -12.93 3.57 4.99
CA ALA A 67 -13.01 3.10 3.59
C ALA A 67 -13.52 1.66 3.50
N ALA A 68 -14.84 1.51 3.38
CA ALA A 68 -15.52 0.32 2.87
C ALA A 68 -15.60 0.39 1.33
N PRO A 69 -15.83 -0.71 0.58
CA PRO A 69 -16.25 -2.03 1.04
C PRO A 69 -15.26 -3.18 0.73
N PRO A 70 -15.45 -4.35 1.36
CA PRO A 70 -14.89 -5.60 0.86
C PRO A 70 -15.48 -5.86 -0.54
N HIS A 71 -14.69 -6.39 -1.46
CA HIS A 71 -15.28 -6.98 -2.66
C HIS A 71 -16.23 -8.11 -2.22
N ALA A 72 -17.54 -7.87 -2.30
CA ALA A 72 -18.58 -8.87 -2.56
C ALA A 72 -19.96 -8.22 -2.78
N GLU A 73 -20.63 -8.69 -3.83
CA GLU A 73 -22.07 -8.65 -4.09
C GLU A 73 -22.69 -7.51 -4.95
N TYR A 74 -22.59 -7.67 -6.27
CA TYR A 74 -23.80 -7.86 -7.09
C TYR A 74 -23.51 -9.03 -8.06
N LYS A 75 -23.92 -10.25 -7.71
CA LYS A 75 -25.12 -10.97 -8.20
C LYS A 75 -25.18 -11.17 -9.73
N GLU A 76 -24.79 -12.35 -10.23
CA GLU A 76 -25.45 -12.98 -11.39
C GLU A 76 -26.53 -13.92 -10.82
N PRO A 77 -27.83 -13.63 -10.99
CA PRO A 77 -28.62 -14.35 -11.98
C PRO A 77 -29.81 -13.57 -12.60
N ALA A 78 -30.02 -13.76 -13.91
CA ALA A 78 -31.32 -13.98 -14.57
C ALA A 78 -31.09 -14.48 -16.00
#